data_AF-A0A1C5ZZ66-F1
#
_entry.id   AF-A0A1C5ZZ66-F1
#
_cell.length_a   1.000
_cell.length_b   1.000
_cell.length_c   1.000
_cell.angle_alpha   90.00
_cell.angle_beta   90.00
_cell.angle_gamma   90.00
#
_symmetry.space_group_name_H-M   'P 1'
#
loop_
_entity.id
_entity.type
_entity.pdbx_description
1 polymer ?
#
loop_
_entity_poly.entity_id
_entity_poly.type
_entity_poly.pdbx_seq_one_letter_code
_entity_poly.pdbx_strand_id
1 'polypeptide(L)'
;MENKKQRGPKSKLGAVLQSLLITAVVGFIYFYVSLPALNLQDSNFYVFVFVLCLVFVISALFTTGFHMDPGGGLKEYFRFIKSQCLPVGILMAALILVGVVGSVISMPLFRASAYRQLLQVEEGDFSTDVKEISFNEIPLLDEDSARYLSTTQMGTIPDMASQFEVAYDSTQINYQGSPVRVAPLEYADLIRWFTNRSNGLPAYIVVDMVSQEVKVVRLPDGQGIKYSPSEPLNRNVMRHLRFQYPTFLFATPSFEIDESGNPWWVCPRVVKTIGLFGGTDIRGAVLMDAVTGECSYHEEVPQWVDRVYLASLIMEQYDYYGTLVHGFINSVFGQRDVKITTEGYNYIALNDDVYMYTGVTSATSDQSNLGFLLCNQRTKETKFYTIPGATEQSARASAEGMVQDQGYRSTFPLLLNISDQPTYFIALKDDRQLVKKYAMVNVGQFNLVGIGDTVAACEQDYLRLLGEKGIAAPEERIETQVSGTVAEIRSAVLDGTTYYFIRLEGEEVFYSLSAVQNPVAVLLNAGDLVTIDHAPQAEGESSSILNGYTLTVEGKAAPEPSSVPEAGSGTEDWTEVPILS
;
A
#
# COMPACT_ATOMS: atom_id res chain seq x y z
N MET A 1 -7.56 18.44 67.75
CA MET A 1 -7.54 18.50 66.28
C MET A 1 -8.92 18.91 65.81
N GLU A 2 -9.10 20.18 65.49
CA GLU A 2 -10.35 20.70 64.92
C GLU A 2 -10.59 20.06 63.55
N ASN A 3 -11.72 19.36 63.44
CA ASN A 3 -12.26 18.91 62.17
C ASN A 3 -12.65 20.16 61.36
N LYS A 4 -11.77 20.62 60.46
CA LYS A 4 -12.11 21.63 59.46
C LYS A 4 -13.26 21.07 58.62
N LYS A 5 -14.50 21.47 58.95
CA LYS A 5 -15.67 21.26 58.09
C LYS A 5 -15.34 21.82 56.71
N GLN A 6 -15.18 20.94 55.73
CA GLN A 6 -15.09 21.33 54.33
C GLN A 6 -16.27 22.26 54.03
N ARG A 7 -15.96 23.47 53.53
CA ARG A 7 -16.96 24.46 53.13
C ARG A 7 -17.63 23.99 51.85
N GLY A 8 -18.55 23.04 51.97
CA GLY A 8 -19.45 22.65 50.89
C GLY A 8 -20.42 23.78 50.55
N PRO A 9 -21.01 23.76 49.34
CA PRO A 9 -21.95 24.78 48.89
C PRO A 9 -23.16 24.85 49.82
N LYS A 10 -23.53 26.05 50.25
CA LYS A 10 -24.59 26.29 51.26
C LYS A 10 -26.01 26.09 50.72
N SER A 11 -26.21 25.86 49.42
CA SER A 11 -27.52 25.69 48.78
C SER A 11 -27.51 24.56 47.73
N LYS A 12 -28.67 23.92 47.50
CA LYS A 12 -28.84 22.87 46.47
C LYS A 12 -28.42 23.34 45.08
N LEU A 13 -28.74 24.60 44.74
CA LEU A 13 -28.32 25.21 43.48
C LEU A 13 -26.78 25.34 43.38
N GLY A 14 -26.12 25.72 44.49
CA GLY A 14 -24.66 25.81 44.54
C GLY A 14 -23.97 24.45 44.35
N ALA A 15 -24.54 23.38 44.90
CA ALA A 15 -24.03 22.00 44.72
C ALA A 15 -24.12 21.52 43.27
N VAL A 16 -25.25 21.82 42.60
CA VAL A 16 -25.45 21.50 41.18
C VAL A 16 -24.50 22.30 40.30
N LEU A 17 -24.37 23.61 40.53
CA LEU A 17 -23.45 24.47 39.76
C LEU A 17 -21.99 24.04 39.92
N GLN A 18 -21.57 23.68 41.13
CA GLN A 18 -20.23 23.14 41.36
C GLN A 18 -20.00 21.83 40.60
N SER A 19 -20.99 20.94 40.58
CA SER A 19 -20.90 19.68 39.85
C SER A 19 -20.87 19.89 38.33
N LEU A 20 -21.66 20.81 37.81
CA LEU A 20 -21.60 21.21 36.40
C LEU A 20 -20.23 21.79 36.03
N LEU A 21 -19.64 22.62 36.89
CA LEU A 21 -18.31 23.17 36.66
C LEU A 21 -17.23 22.07 36.60
N ILE A 22 -17.26 21.13 37.54
CA ILE A 22 -16.33 19.99 37.55
C ILE A 22 -16.51 19.15 36.28
N THR A 23 -17.75 18.82 35.92
CA THR A 23 -18.05 18.09 34.68
C THR A 23 -17.59 18.85 33.44
N ALA A 24 -17.76 20.17 33.39
CA ALA A 24 -17.31 20.98 32.26
C ALA A 24 -15.78 20.99 32.13
N VAL A 25 -15.05 21.10 33.24
CA VAL A 25 -13.57 21.06 33.24
C VAL A 25 -13.07 19.69 32.81
N VAL A 26 -13.59 18.61 33.40
CA VAL A 26 -13.21 17.24 33.01
C VAL A 26 -13.59 16.97 31.56
N GLY A 27 -14.78 17.42 31.15
CA GLY A 27 -15.25 17.29 29.77
C GLY A 27 -14.38 18.02 28.77
N PHE A 28 -13.95 19.25 29.08
CA PHE A 28 -13.01 19.99 28.25
C PHE A 28 -11.68 19.26 28.10
N ILE A 29 -11.11 18.76 29.22
CA ILE A 29 -9.86 18.00 29.20
C ILE A 29 -10.01 16.72 28.37
N TYR A 30 -11.08 15.96 28.61
CA TYR A 30 -11.36 14.72 27.87
C TYR A 30 -11.50 15.01 26.38
N PHE A 31 -12.29 16.03 26.01
CA PHE A 31 -12.51 16.42 24.62
C PHE A 31 -11.19 16.82 23.94
N TYR A 32 -10.34 17.61 24.62
CA TYR A 32 -9.06 18.06 24.09
C TYR A 32 -8.05 16.93 23.84
N VAL A 33 -8.10 15.86 24.65
CA VAL A 33 -7.17 14.72 24.57
C VAL A 33 -7.68 13.63 23.63
N SER A 34 -8.95 13.25 23.74
CA SER A 34 -9.53 12.12 22.98
C SER A 34 -10.21 12.53 21.67
N LEU A 35 -10.50 13.81 21.48
CA LEU A 35 -11.04 14.38 20.24
C LEU A 35 -12.28 13.63 19.69
N PRO A 36 -13.31 13.31 20.51
CA PRO A 36 -14.50 12.62 20.04
C PRO A 36 -15.26 13.53 19.07
N ALA A 37 -15.81 12.98 17.99
CA ALA A 37 -16.66 13.76 17.12
C ALA A 37 -17.97 14.08 17.82
N LEU A 38 -18.49 15.29 17.63
CA LEU A 38 -19.84 15.64 18.06
C LEU A 38 -20.83 15.13 17.02
N ASN A 39 -20.84 13.81 16.82
CA ASN A 39 -21.60 13.11 15.79
C ASN A 39 -22.26 11.86 16.37
N LEU A 40 -23.55 11.67 16.08
CA LEU A 40 -24.32 10.49 16.53
C LEU A 40 -23.88 9.18 15.86
N GLN A 41 -23.10 9.25 14.79
CA GLN A 41 -22.50 8.07 14.15
C GLN A 41 -21.15 7.68 14.77
N ASP A 42 -20.60 8.51 15.66
CA ASP A 42 -19.33 8.23 16.35
C ASP A 42 -19.59 7.47 17.66
N SER A 43 -19.08 6.25 17.79
CA SER A 43 -19.11 5.50 19.05
C SER A 43 -18.42 6.25 20.19
N ASN A 44 -17.35 7.00 19.90
CA ASN A 44 -16.61 7.77 20.91
C ASN A 44 -17.43 8.94 21.46
N PHE A 45 -18.41 9.45 20.71
CA PHE A 45 -19.34 10.46 21.20
C PHE A 45 -20.19 9.92 22.35
N TYR A 46 -20.73 8.71 22.23
CA TYR A 46 -21.53 8.09 23.28
C TYR A 46 -20.70 7.83 24.53
N VAL A 47 -19.45 7.37 24.35
CA VAL A 47 -18.50 7.19 25.45
C VAL A 47 -18.24 8.53 26.14
N PHE A 48 -18.00 9.59 25.37
CA PHE A 48 -17.77 10.93 25.91
C PHE A 48 -18.96 11.42 26.75
N VAL A 49 -20.18 11.41 26.21
CA VAL A 49 -21.37 11.87 26.95
C VAL A 49 -21.65 10.98 28.17
N PHE A 50 -21.39 9.68 28.07
CA PHE A 50 -21.52 8.76 29.21
C PHE A 50 -20.52 9.09 30.32
N VAL A 51 -19.26 9.39 29.99
CA VAL A 51 -18.24 9.85 30.95
C VAL A 51 -18.67 11.17 31.60
N LEU A 52 -19.21 12.12 30.84
CA LEU A 52 -19.73 13.37 31.42
C LEU A 52 -20.84 13.12 32.43
N CYS A 53 -21.79 12.23 32.10
CA CYS A 53 -22.86 11.81 33.02
C CYS A 53 -22.28 11.18 34.29
N LEU A 54 -21.30 10.28 34.16
CA LEU A 54 -20.66 9.61 35.28
C LEU A 54 -19.96 10.61 36.20
N VAL A 55 -19.16 11.52 35.65
CA VAL A 55 -18.46 12.58 36.39
C VAL A 55 -19.47 13.47 37.11
N PHE A 56 -20.57 13.84 36.45
CA PHE A 56 -21.62 14.63 37.07
C PHE A 56 -22.26 13.90 38.26
N VAL A 57 -22.64 12.63 38.11
CA VAL A 57 -23.25 11.84 39.19
C VAL A 57 -22.29 11.68 40.37
N ILE A 58 -21.01 11.40 40.11
CA ILE A 58 -19.97 11.29 41.14
C ILE A 58 -19.79 12.63 41.87
N SER A 59 -19.68 13.73 41.14
CA SER A 59 -19.55 15.06 41.76
C SER A 59 -20.80 15.44 42.56
N ALA A 60 -21.99 15.14 42.05
CA ALA A 60 -23.25 15.40 42.74
C ALA A 60 -23.34 14.60 44.05
N LEU A 61 -22.84 13.37 44.08
CA LEU A 61 -22.83 12.53 45.27
C LEU A 61 -22.01 13.16 46.41
N PHE A 62 -20.83 13.71 46.09
CA PHE A 62 -19.99 14.38 47.08
C PHE A 62 -20.49 15.78 47.48
N THR A 63 -21.18 16.49 46.60
CA THR A 63 -21.61 17.88 46.85
C THR A 63 -22.99 18.00 47.52
N THR A 64 -23.88 17.02 47.32
CA THR A 64 -25.26 17.05 47.86
C THR A 64 -25.38 16.51 49.29
N GLY A 65 -24.32 15.91 49.85
CA GLY A 65 -24.32 15.39 51.22
C GLY A 65 -25.24 14.18 51.42
N PHE A 66 -25.49 13.41 50.35
CA PHE A 66 -26.29 12.19 50.42
C PHE A 66 -25.55 11.12 51.22
N HIS A 67 -26.14 10.66 52.32
CA HIS A 67 -25.58 9.57 53.11
C HIS A 67 -25.88 8.23 52.43
N MET A 68 -24.83 7.52 52.03
CA MET A 68 -24.92 6.13 51.58
C MET A 68 -24.75 5.20 52.79
N ASP A 69 -25.59 4.17 52.91
CA ASP A 69 -25.46 3.19 53.97
C ASP A 69 -24.28 2.26 53.64
N PRO A 70 -23.35 2.00 54.59
CA PRO A 70 -22.23 1.09 54.37
C PRO A 70 -22.74 -0.37 54.23
N GLY A 71 -23.12 -0.75 53.02
CA GLY A 71 -23.66 -2.09 52.70
C GLY A 71 -24.70 -2.14 51.57
N GLY A 72 -25.18 -0.99 51.07
CA GLY A 72 -26.28 -0.93 50.10
C GLY A 72 -25.92 -1.15 48.62
N GLY A 73 -24.64 -1.19 48.27
CA GLY A 73 -24.14 -1.50 46.92
C GLY A 73 -24.78 -0.67 45.80
N LEU A 74 -24.97 -1.27 44.60
CA LEU A 74 -25.56 -0.60 43.42
C LEU A 74 -26.96 -0.03 43.67
N LYS A 75 -27.73 -0.62 44.59
CA LYS A 75 -29.11 -0.21 44.88
C LYS A 75 -29.19 1.20 45.47
N GLU A 76 -28.16 1.64 46.18
CA GLU A 76 -28.08 3.00 46.72
C GLU A 76 -27.67 4.03 45.69
N TYR A 77 -26.77 3.67 44.77
CA TYR A 77 -26.46 4.51 43.61
C TYR A 77 -27.70 4.75 42.75
N PHE A 78 -28.51 3.72 42.51
CA PHE A 78 -29.81 3.89 41.82
C PHE A 78 -30.80 4.76 42.60
N ARG A 79 -30.86 4.61 43.94
CA ARG A 79 -31.70 5.46 44.81
C ARG A 79 -31.26 6.93 44.73
N PHE A 80 -29.95 7.18 44.76
CA PHE A 80 -29.36 8.50 44.63
C PHE A 80 -29.70 9.13 43.28
N ILE A 81 -29.44 8.42 42.17
CA ILE A 81 -29.74 8.90 40.82
C ILE A 81 -31.22 9.24 40.70
N LYS A 82 -32.13 8.35 41.15
CA LYS A 82 -33.57 8.59 41.10
C LYS A 82 -34.01 9.81 41.92
N SER A 83 -33.34 10.07 43.04
CA SER A 83 -33.71 11.15 43.97
C SER A 83 -33.11 12.51 43.62
N GLN A 84 -31.85 12.54 43.15
CA GLN A 84 -31.07 13.78 43.02
C GLN A 84 -30.63 14.08 41.58
N CYS A 85 -30.53 13.07 40.71
CA CYS A 85 -29.95 13.20 39.36
C CYS A 85 -30.79 12.49 38.29
N LEU A 86 -32.13 12.46 38.44
CA LEU A 86 -33.02 11.66 37.58
C LEU A 86 -32.84 11.96 36.07
N PRO A 87 -32.74 13.22 35.61
CA PRO A 87 -32.54 13.52 34.19
C PRO A 87 -31.25 12.90 33.62
N VAL A 88 -30.16 12.91 34.40
CA VAL A 88 -28.87 12.34 34.00
C VAL A 88 -28.93 10.81 33.95
N GLY A 89 -29.63 10.19 34.92
CA GLY A 89 -29.89 8.75 34.89
C GLY A 89 -30.71 8.31 33.67
N ILE A 90 -31.73 9.09 33.28
CA ILE A 90 -32.52 8.83 32.07
C ILE A 90 -31.65 8.97 30.82
N LEU A 91 -30.80 10.00 30.75
CA LEU A 91 -29.88 10.19 29.63
C LEU A 91 -28.90 9.02 29.49
N MET A 92 -28.29 8.54 30.59
CA MET A 92 -27.39 7.38 30.56
C MET A 92 -28.10 6.12 30.05
N ALA A 93 -29.31 5.84 30.54
CA ALA A 93 -30.11 4.72 30.07
C ALA A 93 -30.47 4.85 28.59
N ALA A 94 -30.79 6.07 28.14
CA ALA A 94 -31.07 6.35 26.73
C ALA A 94 -29.83 6.15 25.85
N LEU A 95 -28.64 6.58 26.28
CA LEU A 95 -27.38 6.36 25.53
C LEU A 95 -27.07 4.87 25.38
N ILE A 96 -27.25 4.08 26.44
CA ILE A 96 -27.08 2.62 26.38
C ILE A 96 -28.10 2.02 25.40
N LEU A 97 -29.37 2.43 25.50
CA LEU A 97 -30.42 1.94 24.60
C LEU A 97 -30.11 2.28 23.14
N VAL A 98 -29.72 3.52 22.85
CA VAL A 98 -29.35 3.96 21.50
C VAL A 98 -28.10 3.22 21.00
N GLY A 99 -27.11 3.00 21.85
CA GLY A 99 -25.92 2.22 21.49
C GLY A 99 -26.26 0.77 21.15
N VAL A 100 -27.08 0.10 21.97
CA VAL A 100 -27.51 -1.29 21.71
C VAL A 100 -28.37 -1.38 20.46
N VAL A 101 -29.42 -0.56 20.35
CA VAL A 101 -30.33 -0.56 19.19
C VAL A 101 -29.56 -0.18 17.93
N GLY A 102 -28.73 0.86 18.00
CA GLY A 102 -27.87 1.33 16.91
C GLY A 102 -26.95 0.23 16.39
N SER A 103 -26.29 -0.52 17.28
CA SER A 103 -25.46 -1.66 16.90
C SER A 103 -26.29 -2.76 16.24
N VAL A 104 -27.42 -3.15 16.82
CA VAL A 104 -28.28 -4.22 16.28
C VAL A 104 -28.79 -3.88 14.88
N ILE A 105 -29.31 -2.66 14.65
CA ILE A 105 -29.84 -2.27 13.34
C ILE A 105 -28.75 -2.09 12.27
N SER A 106 -27.49 -1.93 12.70
CA SER A 106 -26.33 -1.78 11.82
C SER A 106 -25.67 -3.12 11.51
N MET A 107 -26.06 -4.24 12.13
CA MET A 107 -25.37 -5.52 11.93
C MET A 107 -25.50 -6.06 10.49
N PRO A 108 -24.42 -6.63 9.90
CA PRO A 108 -24.47 -7.32 8.62
C PRO A 108 -25.51 -8.45 8.58
N LEU A 109 -25.81 -9.09 9.72
CA LEU A 109 -26.86 -10.13 9.84
C LEU A 109 -28.21 -9.69 9.25
N PHE A 110 -28.63 -8.45 9.49
CA PHE A 110 -29.91 -7.92 9.00
C PHE A 110 -29.77 -7.09 7.72
N ARG A 111 -28.53 -6.72 7.35
CA ARG A 111 -28.23 -5.73 6.31
C ARG A 111 -27.24 -6.24 5.26
N ALA A 112 -27.10 -7.55 5.10
CA ALA A 112 -26.09 -8.16 4.23
C ALA A 112 -26.06 -7.57 2.81
N SER A 113 -27.24 -7.36 2.20
CA SER A 113 -27.35 -6.74 0.87
C SER A 113 -26.81 -5.30 0.82
N ALA A 114 -27.10 -4.49 1.84
CA ALA A 114 -26.61 -3.11 1.90
C ALA A 114 -25.09 -3.05 2.09
N TYR A 115 -24.52 -3.94 2.91
CA TYR A 115 -23.08 -4.06 3.10
C TYR A 115 -22.37 -4.50 1.82
N ARG A 116 -22.94 -5.46 1.09
CA ARG A 116 -22.44 -5.89 -0.21
C ARG A 116 -22.41 -4.76 -1.26
N GLN A 117 -23.32 -3.79 -1.14
CA GLN A 117 -23.43 -2.65 -2.06
C GLN A 117 -22.52 -1.47 -1.71
N LEU A 118 -21.67 -1.58 -0.67
CA LEU A 118 -20.72 -0.52 -0.32
C LEU A 118 -19.63 -0.34 -1.37
N LEU A 119 -19.30 -1.40 -2.11
CA LEU A 119 -18.34 -1.38 -3.20
C LEU A 119 -19.00 -1.91 -4.47
N GLN A 120 -18.98 -1.10 -5.53
CA GLN A 120 -19.31 -1.56 -6.86
C GLN A 120 -18.05 -2.12 -7.49
N VAL A 121 -18.11 -3.39 -7.90
CA VAL A 121 -17.00 -4.10 -8.51
C VAL A 121 -17.40 -4.45 -9.94
N GLU A 122 -16.62 -3.99 -10.90
CA GLU A 122 -16.78 -4.31 -12.32
C GLU A 122 -15.77 -5.39 -12.73
N GLU A 123 -16.12 -6.23 -13.69
CA GLU A 123 -15.16 -7.19 -14.25
C GLU A 123 -14.27 -6.45 -15.24
N GLY A 124 -12.96 -6.54 -15.04
CA GLY A 124 -11.95 -6.03 -15.96
C GLY A 124 -11.34 -7.15 -16.80
N ASP A 125 -10.72 -6.78 -17.91
CA ASP A 125 -9.93 -7.69 -18.72
C ASP A 125 -8.46 -7.30 -18.59
N PHE A 126 -7.65 -8.22 -18.05
CA PHE A 126 -6.25 -7.95 -17.72
C PHE A 126 -5.45 -7.58 -18.97
N SER A 127 -5.67 -8.29 -20.06
CA SER A 127 -4.89 -8.13 -21.29
C SER A 127 -5.12 -6.77 -21.95
N THR A 128 -6.29 -6.17 -21.74
CA THR A 128 -6.66 -4.88 -22.34
C THR A 128 -6.50 -3.71 -21.39
N ASP A 129 -6.81 -3.89 -20.10
CA ASP A 129 -6.77 -2.82 -19.11
C ASP A 129 -5.38 -2.66 -18.46
N VAL A 130 -4.63 -3.75 -18.29
CA VAL A 130 -3.28 -3.74 -17.71
C VAL A 130 -2.27 -3.86 -18.84
N LYS A 131 -1.95 -2.70 -19.43
CA LYS A 131 -0.90 -2.59 -20.43
C LYS A 131 0.44 -3.03 -19.85
N GLU A 132 1.33 -3.50 -20.72
CA GLU A 132 2.73 -3.67 -20.34
C GLU A 132 3.27 -2.33 -19.84
N ILE A 133 3.64 -2.30 -18.56
CA ILE A 133 4.19 -1.13 -17.89
C ILE A 133 5.66 -1.05 -18.27
N SER A 134 6.15 0.15 -18.58
CA SER A 134 7.57 0.32 -18.87
C SER A 134 8.39 0.14 -17.58
N PHE A 135 9.60 -0.41 -17.68
CA PHE A 135 10.47 -0.61 -16.50
C PHE A 135 10.73 0.66 -15.70
N ASN A 136 10.63 1.82 -16.34
CA ASN A 136 10.85 3.12 -15.73
C ASN A 136 9.65 3.60 -14.89
N GLU A 137 8.59 2.81 -14.77
CA GLU A 137 7.38 3.13 -14.02
C GLU A 137 7.10 2.11 -12.89
N ILE A 138 7.91 1.05 -12.78
CA ILE A 138 7.72 -0.01 -11.79
C ILE A 138 8.26 0.46 -10.42
N PRO A 139 7.42 0.57 -9.38
CA PRO A 139 7.89 0.87 -8.03
C PRO A 139 8.72 -0.31 -7.49
N LEU A 140 9.98 -0.06 -7.18
CA LEU A 140 10.97 -1.03 -6.70
C LEU A 140 11.05 -1.09 -5.17
N LEU A 141 10.47 -0.11 -4.48
CA LEU A 141 10.59 0.06 -3.02
C LEU A 141 9.26 -0.19 -2.33
N ASP A 142 9.31 -0.83 -1.16
CA ASP A 142 8.20 -0.80 -0.21
C ASP A 142 8.40 0.32 0.83
N GLU A 143 7.43 0.49 1.73
CA GLU A 143 7.42 1.59 2.69
C GLU A 143 8.66 1.58 3.61
N ASP A 144 9.03 0.40 4.10
CA ASP A 144 10.20 0.23 4.96
C ASP A 144 11.51 0.58 4.23
N SER A 145 11.66 0.15 2.97
CA SER A 145 12.86 0.43 2.17
C SER A 145 12.96 1.93 1.87
N ALA A 146 11.85 2.56 1.46
CA ALA A 146 11.79 4.00 1.22
C ALA A 146 12.10 4.80 2.49
N ARG A 147 11.58 4.37 3.65
CA ARG A 147 11.87 4.99 4.94
C ARG A 147 13.33 4.84 5.36
N TYR A 148 13.94 3.67 5.13
CA TYR A 148 15.36 3.44 5.40
C TYR A 148 16.25 4.39 4.59
N LEU A 149 15.99 4.49 3.28
CA LEU A 149 16.71 5.42 2.39
C LEU A 149 16.50 6.87 2.84
N SER A 150 15.26 7.25 3.16
CA SER A 150 14.92 8.58 3.67
C SER A 150 15.66 8.94 4.94
N THR A 151 15.69 8.03 5.92
CA THR A 151 16.36 8.23 7.21
C THR A 151 17.88 8.33 7.02
N THR A 152 18.44 7.51 6.13
CA THR A 152 19.86 7.55 5.80
C THR A 152 20.24 8.89 5.18
N GLN A 153 19.47 9.35 4.19
CA GLN A 153 19.70 10.63 3.54
C GLN A 153 19.55 11.80 4.52
N MET A 154 18.51 11.77 5.37
CA MET A 154 18.28 12.78 6.40
C MET A 154 19.46 12.87 7.39
N GLY A 155 20.05 11.74 7.76
CA GLY A 155 21.24 11.67 8.62
C GLY A 155 22.49 12.35 8.05
N THR A 156 22.54 12.58 6.73
CA THR A 156 23.67 13.29 6.08
C THR A 156 23.59 14.81 6.19
N ILE A 157 22.45 15.36 6.66
CA ILE A 157 22.18 16.80 6.66
C ILE A 157 22.37 17.38 8.08
N PRO A 158 23.52 18.05 8.39
CA PRO A 158 23.92 18.32 9.77
C PRO A 158 22.97 19.22 10.57
N ASP A 159 22.34 20.20 9.91
CA ASP A 159 21.42 21.14 10.55
C ASP A 159 20.06 20.53 10.88
N MET A 160 19.68 19.42 10.24
CA MET A 160 18.38 18.77 10.44
C MET A 160 18.47 17.45 11.19
N ALA A 161 19.53 16.66 11.00
CA ALA A 161 19.68 15.31 11.55
C ALA A 161 19.58 15.20 13.09
N SER A 162 19.83 16.29 13.82
CA SER A 162 19.72 16.31 15.30
C SER A 162 18.41 16.92 15.82
N GLN A 163 17.60 17.50 14.93
CA GLN A 163 16.39 18.24 15.28
C GLN A 163 15.12 17.50 14.85
N PHE A 164 15.19 16.74 13.75
CA PHE A 164 14.02 16.13 13.12
C PHE A 164 14.28 14.67 12.74
N GLU A 165 13.20 13.92 12.66
CA GLU A 165 13.15 12.53 12.18
C GLU A 165 12.25 12.44 10.95
N VAL A 166 12.39 11.37 10.17
CA VAL A 166 11.46 11.07 9.08
C VAL A 166 10.23 10.41 9.69
N ALA A 167 9.04 10.91 9.36
CA ALA A 167 7.79 10.30 9.80
C ALA A 167 7.75 8.81 9.40
N TYR A 168 7.15 7.98 10.25
CA TYR A 168 6.91 6.59 9.87
C TYR A 168 5.91 6.50 8.73
N ASP A 169 4.80 7.23 8.86
CA ASP A 169 3.72 7.23 7.89
C ASP A 169 4.14 8.02 6.65
N SER A 170 4.16 7.32 5.51
CA SER A 170 4.42 7.90 4.20
C SER A 170 3.24 7.64 3.24
N THR A 171 3.14 8.44 2.19
CA THR A 171 2.09 8.28 1.19
C THR A 171 2.73 8.08 -0.17
N GLN A 172 2.33 7.04 -0.88
CA GLN A 172 2.66 6.89 -2.30
C GLN A 172 1.65 7.69 -3.11
N ILE A 173 2.16 8.57 -3.96
CA ILE A 173 1.42 9.51 -4.81
C ILE A 173 1.99 9.44 -6.23
N ASN A 174 1.23 9.94 -7.21
CA ASN A 174 1.77 10.26 -8.51
C ASN A 174 2.13 11.75 -8.54
N TYR A 175 3.40 12.06 -8.68
CA TYR A 175 3.87 13.45 -8.71
C TYR A 175 4.56 13.72 -10.03
N GLN A 176 4.01 14.64 -10.84
CA GLN A 176 4.56 15.01 -12.14
C GLN A 176 4.75 13.80 -13.08
N GLY A 177 3.81 12.84 -13.04
CA GLY A 177 3.85 11.63 -13.86
C GLY A 177 4.84 10.57 -13.41
N SER A 178 5.40 10.67 -12.20
CA SER A 178 6.28 9.65 -11.63
C SER A 178 5.73 9.15 -10.29
N PRO A 179 5.78 7.83 -10.04
CA PRO A 179 5.39 7.29 -8.75
C PRO A 179 6.43 7.66 -7.69
N VAL A 180 6.03 8.46 -6.71
CA VAL A 180 6.89 8.88 -5.60
C VAL A 180 6.23 8.54 -4.28
N ARG A 181 7.05 8.38 -3.24
CA ARG A 181 6.59 8.31 -1.87
C ARG A 181 7.02 9.57 -1.12
N VAL A 182 6.06 10.26 -0.53
CA VAL A 182 6.28 11.48 0.22
C VAL A 182 6.13 11.24 1.71
N ALA A 183 7.04 11.80 2.49
CA ALA A 183 7.03 11.70 3.94
C ALA A 183 7.31 13.09 4.55
N PRO A 184 6.48 13.55 5.50
CA PRO A 184 6.81 14.73 6.28
C PRO A 184 7.94 14.41 7.27
N LEU A 185 8.56 15.45 7.82
CA LEU A 185 9.42 15.31 8.98
C LEU A 185 8.59 15.30 10.28
N GLU A 186 9.21 14.86 11.35
CA GLU A 186 8.69 14.94 12.72
C GLU A 186 9.73 15.56 13.65
N TYR A 187 9.27 16.19 14.73
CA TYR A 187 10.20 16.62 15.77
C TYR A 187 10.71 15.40 16.55
N ALA A 188 12.03 15.30 16.75
CA ALA A 188 12.61 14.15 17.44
C ALA A 188 12.13 14.01 18.91
N ASP A 189 11.83 15.14 19.57
CA ASP A 189 11.27 15.16 20.92
C ASP A 189 10.57 16.49 21.25
N LEU A 190 9.99 16.59 22.45
CA LEU A 190 9.27 17.79 22.89
C LEU A 190 10.16 19.03 23.03
N ILE A 191 11.45 18.88 23.36
CA ILE A 191 12.42 19.98 23.44
C ILE A 191 12.72 20.49 22.02
N ARG A 192 12.93 19.57 21.07
CA ARG A 192 13.09 19.90 19.65
C ARG A 192 11.85 20.58 19.08
N TRP A 193 10.65 20.08 19.41
CA TRP A 193 9.42 20.78 19.10
C TRP A 193 9.40 22.20 19.67
N PHE A 194 9.67 22.37 20.97
CA PHE A 194 9.58 23.69 21.62
C PHE A 194 10.54 24.72 21.01
N THR A 195 11.73 24.28 20.58
CA THR A 195 12.75 25.14 19.97
C THR A 195 12.48 25.44 18.49
N ASN A 196 11.76 24.57 17.76
CA ASN A 196 11.53 24.72 16.32
C ASN A 196 10.09 25.13 15.94
N ARG A 197 9.10 25.02 16.85
CA ARG A 197 7.66 25.27 16.57
C ARG A 197 7.33 26.65 15.98
N SER A 198 8.19 27.66 16.11
CA SER A 198 7.95 28.96 15.46
C SER A 198 8.12 28.86 13.94
N ASN A 199 9.13 28.11 13.51
CA ASN A 199 9.49 27.91 12.10
C ASN A 199 8.73 26.74 11.49
N GLY A 200 8.37 25.73 12.30
CA GLY A 200 7.76 24.48 11.84
C GLY A 200 8.82 23.49 11.36
N LEU A 201 8.36 22.44 10.69
CA LEU A 201 9.23 21.46 10.06
C LEU A 201 9.76 22.05 8.73
N PRO A 202 11.08 22.13 8.54
CA PRO A 202 11.67 22.94 7.47
C PRO A 202 11.67 22.25 6.10
N ALA A 203 11.30 20.98 6.03
CA ALA A 203 11.39 20.18 4.82
C ALA A 203 10.41 19.00 4.87
N TYR A 204 10.24 18.36 3.72
CA TYR A 204 9.66 17.03 3.57
C TYR A 204 10.55 16.21 2.63
N ILE A 205 10.31 14.90 2.56
CA ILE A 205 11.10 13.97 1.75
C ILE A 205 10.24 13.46 0.59
N VAL A 206 10.86 13.37 -0.58
CA VAL A 206 10.31 12.71 -1.77
C VAL A 206 11.28 11.59 -2.14
N VAL A 207 10.77 10.37 -2.18
CA VAL A 207 11.49 9.19 -2.65
C VAL A 207 10.92 8.78 -4.00
N ASP A 208 11.76 8.74 -5.01
CA ASP A 208 11.39 8.17 -6.30
C ASP A 208 11.32 6.65 -6.17
N MET A 209 10.16 6.08 -6.48
CA MET A 209 9.91 4.65 -6.27
C MET A 209 10.62 3.76 -7.30
N VAL A 210 11.09 4.34 -8.42
CA VAL A 210 11.76 3.64 -9.51
C VAL A 210 13.28 3.82 -9.39
N SER A 211 13.75 5.07 -9.35
CA SER A 211 15.19 5.37 -9.31
C SER A 211 15.81 5.20 -7.92
N GLN A 212 14.98 5.08 -6.88
CA GLN A 212 15.38 5.04 -5.46
C GLN A 212 16.06 6.33 -4.99
N GLU A 213 16.01 7.40 -5.79
CA GLU A 213 16.56 8.70 -5.43
C GLU A 213 15.75 9.34 -4.29
N VAL A 214 16.45 9.82 -3.26
CA VAL A 214 15.83 10.52 -2.13
C VAL A 214 16.14 12.01 -2.21
N LYS A 215 15.09 12.82 -2.31
CA LYS A 215 15.16 14.29 -2.30
C LYS A 215 14.61 14.83 -0.99
N VAL A 216 15.42 15.62 -0.29
CA VAL A 216 14.97 16.39 0.87
C VAL A 216 14.60 17.79 0.40
N VAL A 217 13.30 18.04 0.25
CA VAL A 217 12.77 19.29 -0.30
C VAL A 217 12.63 20.29 0.84
N ARG A 218 13.52 21.29 0.85
CA ARG A 218 13.48 22.38 1.84
C ARG A 218 12.41 23.40 1.47
N LEU A 219 11.61 23.76 2.46
CA LEU A 219 10.59 24.79 2.35
C LEU A 219 11.23 26.18 2.49
N PRO A 220 10.72 27.21 1.79
CA PRO A 220 11.20 28.58 1.95
C PRO A 220 11.08 29.08 3.40
N ASP A 221 11.92 30.04 3.78
CA ASP A 221 11.90 30.64 5.11
C ASP A 221 10.49 31.16 5.46
N GLY A 222 10.01 30.75 6.65
CA GLY A 222 8.66 31.10 7.14
C GLY A 222 7.54 30.20 6.63
N GLN A 223 7.82 29.29 5.67
CA GLN A 223 6.87 28.33 5.10
C GLN A 223 7.10 26.89 5.59
N GLY A 224 7.73 26.69 6.74
CA GLY A 224 7.83 25.36 7.35
C GLY A 224 6.45 24.80 7.71
N ILE A 225 6.28 23.48 7.64
CA ILE A 225 5.04 22.78 8.00
C ILE A 225 4.78 22.99 9.50
N LYS A 226 3.72 23.73 9.83
CA LYS A 226 3.35 24.04 11.23
C LYS A 226 2.29 23.09 11.77
N TYR A 227 1.53 22.46 10.89
CA TYR A 227 0.48 21.51 11.25
C TYR A 227 0.95 20.10 10.89
N SER A 228 1.12 19.26 11.91
CA SER A 228 1.70 17.92 11.78
C SER A 228 1.16 17.01 12.90
N PRO A 229 1.08 15.68 12.69
CA PRO A 229 0.75 14.72 13.74
C PRO A 229 1.70 14.82 14.94
N SER A 230 2.96 15.21 14.71
CA SER A 230 3.98 15.38 15.75
C SER A 230 3.77 16.62 16.65
N GLU A 231 2.85 17.51 16.33
CA GLU A 231 2.53 18.66 17.18
C GLU A 231 1.76 18.20 18.44
N PRO A 232 2.19 18.58 19.67
CA PRO A 232 1.55 18.13 20.91
C PRO A 232 0.27 18.92 21.26
N LEU A 233 0.06 20.11 20.69
CA LEU A 233 -1.04 21.04 21.02
C LEU A 233 -1.94 21.36 19.81
N ASN A 234 -2.58 22.53 19.75
CA ASN A 234 -3.62 22.86 18.76
C ASN A 234 -3.23 22.69 17.29
N ARG A 235 -1.93 22.64 16.95
CA ARG A 235 -1.46 22.40 15.58
C ARG A 235 -1.35 20.93 15.21
N ASN A 236 -1.65 20.01 16.13
CA ASN A 236 -1.86 18.61 15.81
C ASN A 236 -2.97 18.52 14.76
N VAL A 237 -2.73 17.82 13.64
CA VAL A 237 -3.67 17.75 12.50
C VAL A 237 -5.07 17.37 12.95
N MET A 238 -5.21 16.24 13.66
CA MET A 238 -6.51 15.76 14.13
C MET A 238 -7.18 16.71 15.12
N ARG A 239 -6.39 17.36 15.99
CA ARG A 239 -6.93 18.36 16.93
C ARG A 239 -7.44 19.59 16.21
N HIS A 240 -6.65 20.14 15.29
CA HIS A 240 -7.03 21.31 14.51
C HIS A 240 -8.30 21.03 13.70
N LEU A 241 -8.35 19.89 13.01
CA LEU A 241 -9.54 19.42 12.29
C LEU A 241 -10.75 19.28 13.22
N ARG A 242 -10.58 18.70 14.42
CA ARG A 242 -11.68 18.53 15.39
C ARG A 242 -12.28 19.87 15.82
N PHE A 243 -11.48 20.92 15.99
CA PHE A 243 -12.01 22.24 16.37
C PHE A 243 -12.64 23.00 15.21
N GLN A 244 -12.19 22.77 13.97
CA GLN A 244 -12.77 23.38 12.76
C GLN A 244 -14.04 22.65 12.28
N TYR A 245 -14.04 21.32 12.33
CA TYR A 245 -15.12 20.44 11.87
C TYR A 245 -15.56 19.50 13.00
N PRO A 246 -16.21 20.03 14.06
CA PRO A 246 -16.50 19.26 15.27
C PRO A 246 -17.41 18.05 15.04
N THR A 247 -18.26 18.09 14.01
CA THR A 247 -19.23 17.02 13.69
C THR A 247 -18.71 16.03 12.65
N PHE A 248 -17.57 16.27 12.02
CA PHE A 248 -17.05 15.37 10.99
C PHE A 248 -16.35 14.17 11.65
N LEU A 249 -16.55 13.00 11.06
CA LEU A 249 -15.73 11.83 11.31
C LEU A 249 -14.59 11.88 10.29
N PHE A 250 -13.36 11.63 10.73
CA PHE A 250 -12.20 11.61 9.86
C PHE A 250 -11.53 10.24 9.91
N ALA A 251 -11.06 9.76 8.77
CA ALA A 251 -10.07 8.69 8.73
C ALA A 251 -8.68 9.27 9.05
N THR A 252 -7.65 8.42 9.07
CA THR A 252 -6.26 8.87 9.20
C THR A 252 -5.89 9.79 8.03
N PRO A 253 -5.46 11.04 8.29
CA PRO A 253 -5.00 11.95 7.23
C PRO A 253 -3.77 11.41 6.49
N SER A 254 -3.69 11.60 5.17
CA SER A 254 -2.48 11.38 4.37
C SER A 254 -1.71 12.69 4.18
N PHE A 255 -0.39 12.61 4.27
CA PHE A 255 0.48 13.69 3.79
C PHE A 255 0.68 13.54 2.29
N GLU A 256 0.40 14.58 1.52
CA GLU A 256 0.56 14.61 0.07
C GLU A 256 1.18 15.96 -0.34
N ILE A 257 1.68 16.04 -1.56
CA ILE A 257 2.12 17.30 -2.16
C ILE A 257 1.32 17.54 -3.44
N ASP A 258 0.97 18.78 -3.72
CA ASP A 258 0.37 19.12 -5.00
C ASP A 258 1.43 19.17 -6.12
N GLU A 259 1.00 19.35 -7.37
CA GLU A 259 1.89 19.45 -8.54
C GLU A 259 2.94 20.57 -8.47
N SER A 260 2.73 21.57 -7.61
CA SER A 260 3.68 22.66 -7.36
C SER A 260 4.64 22.37 -6.20
N GLY A 261 4.47 21.23 -5.52
CA GLY A 261 5.26 20.82 -4.36
C GLY A 261 4.79 21.43 -3.04
N ASN A 262 3.58 22.01 -2.96
CA ASN A 262 3.08 22.50 -1.69
C ASN A 262 2.60 21.33 -0.82
N PRO A 263 2.91 21.31 0.48
CA PRO A 263 2.54 20.21 1.37
C PRO A 263 1.10 20.34 1.90
N TRP A 264 0.34 19.26 1.78
CA TRP A 264 -1.06 19.17 2.19
C TRP A 264 -1.30 17.95 3.09
N TRP A 265 -2.29 18.08 3.97
CA TRP A 265 -2.93 16.96 4.62
C TRP A 265 -4.29 16.71 3.99
N VAL A 266 -4.44 15.55 3.35
CA VAL A 266 -5.71 15.09 2.81
C VAL A 266 -6.42 14.32 3.91
N CYS A 267 -7.59 14.80 4.33
CA CYS A 267 -8.30 14.32 5.51
C CYS A 267 -9.67 13.75 5.11
N PRO A 268 -9.78 12.45 4.81
CA PRO A 268 -11.03 11.85 4.33
C PRO A 268 -12.15 11.95 5.35
N ARG A 269 -13.32 12.43 4.91
CA ARG A 269 -14.52 12.52 5.75
C ARG A 269 -15.25 11.18 5.73
N VAL A 270 -15.26 10.50 6.87
CA VAL A 270 -15.97 9.25 7.06
C VAL A 270 -17.47 9.49 7.28
N VAL A 271 -18.29 8.59 6.76
CA VAL A 271 -19.73 8.51 7.02
C VAL A 271 -20.15 7.08 7.31
N LYS A 272 -21.23 6.90 8.08
CA LYS A 272 -21.89 5.60 8.28
C LYS A 272 -23.18 5.56 7.45
N THR A 273 -23.22 4.70 6.44
CA THR A 273 -24.31 4.63 5.45
C THR A 273 -25.38 3.59 5.81
N ILE A 274 -25.08 2.67 6.75
CA ILE A 274 -25.99 1.57 7.12
C ILE A 274 -26.30 1.63 8.62
N GLY A 275 -27.56 1.92 8.94
CA GLY A 275 -27.99 2.05 10.33
C GLY A 275 -27.38 3.29 11.00
N LEU A 276 -26.88 3.14 12.22
CA LEU A 276 -26.26 4.22 12.98
C LEU A 276 -24.73 4.14 12.96
N PHE A 277 -24.16 2.93 12.95
CA PHE A 277 -22.72 2.70 13.11
C PHE A 277 -22.09 1.91 11.95
N GLY A 278 -22.91 1.36 11.06
CA GLY A 278 -22.49 0.46 9.98
C GLY A 278 -22.25 1.14 8.65
N GLY A 279 -21.68 0.40 7.71
CA GLY A 279 -21.40 0.88 6.35
C GLY A 279 -20.45 2.07 6.33
N THR A 280 -19.23 1.89 6.87
CA THR A 280 -18.18 2.90 6.78
C THR A 280 -17.92 3.22 5.31
N ASP A 281 -17.94 4.51 4.96
CA ASP A 281 -17.56 4.99 3.64
C ASP A 281 -16.98 6.40 3.71
N ILE A 282 -16.42 6.91 2.62
CA ILE A 282 -15.89 8.27 2.53
C ILE A 282 -16.82 9.16 1.71
N ARG A 283 -17.01 10.40 2.18
CA ARG A 283 -17.74 11.47 1.47
C ARG A 283 -16.87 12.71 1.35
N GLY A 284 -15.98 12.68 0.36
CA GLY A 284 -15.01 13.74 0.11
C GLY A 284 -13.94 13.85 1.20
N ALA A 285 -13.15 14.92 1.15
CA ALA A 285 -12.05 15.16 2.06
C ALA A 285 -11.94 16.63 2.45
N VAL A 286 -11.41 16.88 3.63
CA VAL A 286 -10.89 18.20 4.00
C VAL A 286 -9.43 18.26 3.57
N LEU A 287 -9.09 19.22 2.73
CA LEU A 287 -7.71 19.54 2.37
C LEU A 287 -7.21 20.62 3.32
N MET A 288 -6.16 20.30 4.06
CA MET A 288 -5.53 21.23 4.99
C MET A 288 -4.12 21.58 4.52
N ASP A 289 -3.86 22.85 4.29
CA ASP A 289 -2.51 23.35 4.04
C ASP A 289 -1.64 23.07 5.26
N ALA A 290 -0.55 22.33 5.09
CA ALA A 290 0.29 21.88 6.20
C ALA A 290 1.11 23.04 6.83
N VAL A 291 1.32 24.12 6.10
CA VAL A 291 2.04 25.33 6.53
C VAL A 291 1.11 26.29 7.28
N THR A 292 -0.05 26.61 6.70
CA THR A 292 -0.96 27.63 7.22
C THR A 292 -2.05 27.07 8.12
N GLY A 293 -2.42 25.80 7.94
CA GLY A 293 -3.54 25.15 8.62
C GLY A 293 -4.90 25.61 8.09
N GLU A 294 -4.95 26.29 6.95
CA GLU A 294 -6.21 26.60 6.28
C GLU A 294 -6.84 25.32 5.76
N CYS A 295 -8.13 25.14 6.05
CA CYS A 295 -8.88 23.94 5.69
C CYS A 295 -9.97 24.27 4.67
N SER A 296 -10.10 23.43 3.64
CA SER A 296 -11.20 23.49 2.67
C SER A 296 -11.82 22.11 2.50
N TYR A 297 -13.14 22.02 2.60
CA TYR A 297 -13.87 20.75 2.40
C TYR A 297 -14.32 20.64 0.95
N HIS A 298 -14.04 19.49 0.34
CA HIS A 298 -14.46 19.15 -1.02
C HIS A 298 -15.18 17.81 -1.01
N GLU A 299 -16.38 17.75 -1.60
CA GLU A 299 -17.05 16.47 -1.84
C GLU A 299 -16.39 15.72 -2.99
N GLU A 300 -16.08 16.44 -4.07
CA GLU A 300 -15.25 15.98 -5.19
C GLU A 300 -13.87 16.59 -5.03
N VAL A 301 -12.87 15.77 -4.72
CA VAL A 301 -11.50 16.25 -4.50
C VAL A 301 -10.82 16.62 -5.83
N PRO A 302 -9.86 17.56 -5.83
CA PRO A 302 -9.04 17.87 -6.99
C PRO A 302 -8.26 16.66 -7.51
N GLN A 303 -7.88 16.70 -8.80
CA GLN A 303 -7.19 15.59 -9.48
C GLN A 303 -5.83 15.24 -8.85
N TRP A 304 -5.07 16.23 -8.34
CA TRP A 304 -3.76 15.98 -7.72
C TRP A 304 -3.83 15.18 -6.41
N VAL A 305 -5.03 14.97 -5.83
CA VAL A 305 -5.20 14.24 -4.57
C VAL A 305 -5.30 12.75 -4.83
N ASP A 306 -4.27 11.99 -4.47
CA ASP A 306 -4.22 10.58 -4.81
C ASP A 306 -4.97 9.68 -3.82
N ARG A 307 -4.91 9.99 -2.51
CA ARG A 307 -5.36 9.06 -1.46
C ARG A 307 -6.53 9.62 -0.64
N VAL A 308 -7.75 9.39 -1.13
CA VAL A 308 -9.00 9.67 -0.38
C VAL A 308 -9.56 8.42 0.29
N TYR A 309 -9.60 7.31 -0.43
CA TYR A 309 -10.07 6.01 0.04
C TYR A 309 -8.88 5.17 0.50
N LEU A 310 -8.85 4.82 1.78
CA LEU A 310 -7.78 4.02 2.35
C LEU A 310 -7.87 2.58 1.86
N ALA A 311 -6.72 1.96 1.55
CA ALA A 311 -6.63 0.55 1.15
C ALA A 311 -7.39 -0.39 2.11
N SER A 312 -7.25 -0.21 3.42
CA SER A 312 -7.94 -1.01 4.43
C SER A 312 -9.47 -0.89 4.36
N LEU A 313 -10.00 0.28 4.02
CA LEU A 313 -11.44 0.49 3.84
C LEU A 313 -11.94 -0.20 2.58
N ILE A 314 -11.19 -0.10 1.47
CA ILE A 314 -11.51 -0.77 0.21
C ILE A 314 -11.53 -2.29 0.41
N MET A 315 -10.50 -2.85 1.07
CA MET A 315 -10.45 -4.28 1.40
C MET A 315 -11.63 -4.70 2.29
N GLU A 316 -11.93 -3.95 3.35
CA GLU A 316 -13.09 -4.23 4.21
C GLU A 316 -14.39 -4.25 3.39
N GLN A 317 -14.59 -3.27 2.51
CA GLN A 317 -15.79 -3.20 1.67
C GLN A 317 -15.83 -4.32 0.62
N TYR A 318 -14.69 -4.73 0.06
CA TYR A 318 -14.61 -5.88 -0.83
C TYR A 318 -14.92 -7.19 -0.09
N ASP A 319 -14.40 -7.36 1.13
CA ASP A 319 -14.71 -8.53 1.95
C ASP A 319 -16.20 -8.60 2.27
N TYR A 320 -16.87 -7.47 2.52
CA TYR A 320 -18.34 -7.45 2.58
C TYR A 320 -18.98 -7.83 1.23
N TYR A 321 -18.45 -7.34 0.11
CA TYR A 321 -18.95 -7.67 -1.23
C TYR A 321 -18.87 -9.18 -1.52
N GLY A 322 -17.73 -9.80 -1.21
CA GLY A 322 -17.43 -11.20 -1.48
C GLY A 322 -18.05 -12.16 -0.47
N THR A 323 -17.98 -11.86 0.84
CA THR A 323 -18.46 -12.79 1.87
C THR A 323 -19.98 -12.85 1.96
N LEU A 324 -20.67 -11.73 1.70
CA LEU A 324 -22.12 -11.62 1.86
C LEU A 324 -22.90 -11.91 0.56
N VAL A 325 -22.27 -12.53 -0.46
CA VAL A 325 -22.86 -12.81 -1.77
C VAL A 325 -24.20 -13.56 -1.71
N HIS A 326 -24.34 -14.53 -0.80
CA HIS A 326 -25.60 -15.26 -0.53
C HIS A 326 -26.17 -14.95 0.87
N GLY A 327 -25.85 -13.77 1.41
CA GLY A 327 -26.27 -13.34 2.73
C GLY A 327 -25.42 -13.90 3.88
N PHE A 328 -25.70 -13.41 5.10
CA PHE A 328 -24.89 -13.67 6.29
C PHE A 328 -24.85 -15.14 6.72
N ILE A 329 -25.96 -15.88 6.60
CA ILE A 329 -25.98 -17.31 6.99
C ILE A 329 -25.02 -18.11 6.10
N ASN A 330 -24.95 -17.79 4.80
CA ASN A 330 -23.98 -18.41 3.90
C ASN A 330 -22.55 -18.01 4.29
N SER A 331 -22.29 -16.74 4.59
CA SER A 331 -20.92 -16.28 4.92
C SER A 331 -20.33 -17.03 6.12
N VAL A 332 -21.16 -17.43 7.09
CA VAL A 332 -20.71 -18.12 8.32
C VAL A 332 -20.74 -19.65 8.20
N PHE A 333 -21.82 -20.23 7.66
CA PHE A 333 -22.04 -21.68 7.72
C PHE A 333 -21.91 -22.38 6.36
N GLY A 334 -22.36 -21.73 5.29
CA GLY A 334 -22.40 -22.34 3.96
C GLY A 334 -21.10 -22.20 3.18
N GLN A 335 -20.41 -21.07 3.36
CA GLN A 335 -19.17 -20.65 2.69
C GLN A 335 -19.17 -20.86 1.16
N ARG A 336 -20.35 -20.90 0.53
CA ARG A 336 -20.49 -21.06 -0.91
C ARG A 336 -20.20 -19.74 -1.61
N ASP A 337 -19.32 -19.77 -2.61
CA ASP A 337 -18.91 -18.61 -3.42
C ASP A 337 -18.34 -17.44 -2.59
N VAL A 338 -17.89 -17.70 -1.36
CA VAL A 338 -17.35 -16.68 -0.45
C VAL A 338 -15.92 -16.34 -0.87
N LYS A 339 -15.73 -15.08 -1.24
CA LYS A 339 -14.43 -14.52 -1.61
C LYS A 339 -13.98 -13.50 -0.58
N ILE A 340 -12.68 -13.42 -0.34
CA ILE A 340 -12.03 -12.47 0.55
C ILE A 340 -10.76 -11.94 -0.11
N THR A 341 -10.35 -10.74 0.26
CA THR A 341 -9.03 -10.22 -0.08
C THR A 341 -7.91 -11.05 0.57
N THR A 342 -6.76 -11.12 -0.08
CA THR A 342 -5.53 -11.68 0.51
C THR A 342 -4.95 -10.75 1.57
N GLU A 343 -4.03 -11.25 2.39
CA GLU A 343 -3.32 -10.40 3.34
C GLU A 343 -2.30 -9.50 2.64
N GLY A 344 -2.53 -8.18 2.66
CA GLY A 344 -1.63 -7.17 2.12
C GLY A 344 -2.12 -6.55 0.81
N TYR A 345 -1.42 -5.51 0.35
CA TYR A 345 -1.74 -4.78 -0.86
C TYR A 345 -0.49 -4.05 -1.38
N ASN A 346 -0.55 -3.59 -2.62
CA ASN A 346 0.44 -2.68 -3.20
C ASN A 346 -0.25 -1.52 -3.94
N TYR A 347 0.55 -0.61 -4.48
CA TYR A 347 0.09 0.56 -5.21
C TYR A 347 0.67 0.62 -6.61
N ILE A 348 -0.15 1.02 -7.58
CA ILE A 348 0.25 1.26 -8.97
C ILE A 348 -0.23 2.66 -9.36
N ALA A 349 0.65 3.47 -9.94
CA ALA A 349 0.25 4.72 -10.57
C ALA A 349 -0.23 4.42 -12.01
N LEU A 350 -1.47 4.81 -12.32
CA LEU A 350 -2.08 4.64 -13.65
C LEU A 350 -2.87 5.89 -14.00
N ASN A 351 -2.67 6.41 -15.21
CA ASN A 351 -3.42 7.56 -15.72
C ASN A 351 -3.48 8.76 -14.75
N ASP A 352 -2.35 9.07 -14.11
CA ASP A 352 -2.22 10.18 -13.16
C ASP A 352 -2.93 9.99 -11.80
N ASP A 353 -3.41 8.78 -11.50
CA ASP A 353 -3.98 8.41 -10.20
C ASP A 353 -3.24 7.23 -9.56
N VAL A 354 -3.28 7.13 -8.24
CA VAL A 354 -2.83 5.93 -7.52
C VAL A 354 -3.96 4.92 -7.31
N TYR A 355 -3.74 3.70 -7.79
CA TYR A 355 -4.60 2.54 -7.58
C TYR A 355 -4.02 1.64 -6.49
N MET A 356 -4.89 1.09 -5.66
CA MET A 356 -4.57 -0.01 -4.75
C MET A 356 -4.82 -1.34 -5.46
N TYR A 357 -3.90 -2.27 -5.29
CA TYR A 357 -3.93 -3.64 -5.79
C TYR A 357 -3.91 -4.64 -4.63
N THR A 358 -4.76 -5.67 -4.67
CA THR A 358 -4.71 -6.84 -3.77
C THR A 358 -5.27 -8.09 -4.44
N GLY A 359 -4.77 -9.26 -4.06
CA GLY A 359 -5.32 -10.55 -4.47
C GLY A 359 -6.67 -10.84 -3.82
N VAL A 360 -7.39 -11.80 -4.40
CA VAL A 360 -8.69 -12.29 -3.92
C VAL A 360 -8.70 -13.81 -3.96
N THR A 361 -8.96 -14.42 -2.80
CA THR A 361 -9.02 -15.87 -2.66
C THR A 361 -10.38 -16.35 -2.17
N SER A 362 -10.59 -17.67 -2.21
CA SER A 362 -11.75 -18.31 -1.60
C SER A 362 -11.52 -18.43 -0.09
N ALA A 363 -12.55 -18.16 0.72
CA ALA A 363 -12.45 -18.31 2.18
C ALA A 363 -12.19 -19.75 2.67
N THR A 364 -12.20 -20.74 1.76
CA THR A 364 -11.97 -22.16 2.05
C THR A 364 -10.66 -22.70 1.49
N SER A 365 -9.89 -21.91 0.73
CA SER A 365 -8.68 -22.36 0.06
C SER A 365 -7.62 -21.25 0.02
N ASP A 366 -6.66 -21.33 0.94
CA ASP A 366 -5.74 -20.21 1.22
C ASP A 366 -4.53 -20.12 0.26
N GLN A 367 -4.43 -21.01 -0.73
CA GLN A 367 -3.23 -21.15 -1.59
C GLN A 367 -3.48 -20.86 -3.08
N SER A 368 -4.73 -20.65 -3.49
CA SER A 368 -5.08 -20.33 -4.88
C SER A 368 -5.71 -18.96 -4.95
N ASN A 369 -5.13 -18.09 -5.78
CA ASN A 369 -5.72 -16.80 -6.11
C ASN A 369 -6.83 -17.02 -7.14
N LEU A 370 -8.00 -16.40 -6.93
CA LEU A 370 -9.08 -16.39 -7.91
C LEU A 370 -8.88 -15.27 -8.94
N GLY A 371 -8.11 -14.25 -8.56
CA GLY A 371 -7.90 -13.04 -9.32
C GLY A 371 -7.47 -11.91 -8.42
N PHE A 372 -7.53 -10.69 -8.91
CA PHE A 372 -7.09 -9.54 -8.14
C PHE A 372 -8.05 -8.37 -8.29
N LEU A 373 -8.00 -7.51 -7.28
CA LEU A 373 -8.76 -6.28 -7.18
C LEU A 373 -7.85 -5.10 -7.47
N LEU A 374 -8.31 -4.20 -8.32
CA LEU A 374 -7.67 -2.91 -8.59
C LEU A 374 -8.68 -1.80 -8.31
N CYS A 375 -8.35 -0.89 -7.41
CA CYS A 375 -9.27 0.17 -6.97
C CYS A 375 -8.57 1.54 -6.96
N ASN A 376 -9.16 2.53 -7.62
CA ASN A 376 -8.68 3.90 -7.63
C ASN A 376 -8.86 4.53 -6.24
N GLN A 377 -7.79 5.03 -5.61
CA GLN A 377 -7.86 5.58 -4.25
C GLN A 377 -8.44 7.00 -4.18
N ARG A 378 -8.67 7.67 -5.31
CA ARG A 378 -9.35 8.97 -5.38
C ARG A 378 -10.85 8.81 -5.69
N THR A 379 -11.20 8.00 -6.69
CA THR A 379 -12.57 7.87 -7.22
C THR A 379 -13.35 6.68 -6.68
N LYS A 380 -12.67 5.69 -6.08
CA LYS A 380 -13.22 4.39 -5.65
C LYS A 380 -13.67 3.47 -6.80
N GLU A 381 -13.37 3.82 -8.05
CA GLU A 381 -13.62 2.94 -9.19
C GLU A 381 -12.84 1.63 -9.03
N THR A 382 -13.54 0.50 -9.11
CA THR A 382 -13.00 -0.81 -8.72
C THR A 382 -13.24 -1.84 -9.80
N LYS A 383 -12.16 -2.50 -10.23
CA LYS A 383 -12.19 -3.62 -11.16
C LYS A 383 -11.67 -4.90 -10.51
N PHE A 384 -12.34 -6.02 -10.80
CA PHE A 384 -11.87 -7.36 -10.47
C PHE A 384 -11.43 -8.05 -11.76
N TYR A 385 -10.28 -8.70 -11.70
CA TYR A 385 -9.68 -9.38 -12.83
C TYR A 385 -9.52 -10.85 -12.48
N THR A 386 -10.17 -11.73 -13.24
CA THR A 386 -10.10 -13.17 -13.02
C THR A 386 -8.79 -13.72 -13.56
N ILE A 387 -7.81 -13.89 -12.66
CA ILE A 387 -6.51 -14.51 -12.96
C ILE A 387 -6.27 -15.62 -11.95
N PRO A 388 -6.66 -16.86 -12.28
CA PRO A 388 -6.42 -17.99 -11.41
C PRO A 388 -4.92 -18.30 -11.35
N GLY A 389 -4.41 -18.58 -10.16
CA GLY A 389 -2.99 -18.91 -10.00
C GLY A 389 -2.53 -18.88 -8.55
N ALA A 390 -1.24 -18.62 -8.35
CA ALA A 390 -0.68 -18.45 -7.02
C ALA A 390 -1.11 -17.14 -6.36
N THR A 391 -1.26 -17.20 -5.04
CA THR A 391 -1.41 -15.99 -4.22
C THR A 391 -0.09 -15.24 -4.14
N GLU A 392 -0.16 -13.98 -3.77
CA GLU A 392 0.99 -13.13 -3.51
C GLU A 392 1.92 -13.77 -2.48
N GLN A 393 1.37 -14.39 -1.44
CA GLN A 393 2.16 -15.06 -0.41
C GLN A 393 2.89 -16.31 -0.94
N SER A 394 2.26 -17.10 -1.81
CA SER A 394 2.91 -18.23 -2.48
C SER A 394 4.02 -17.75 -3.41
N ALA A 395 3.80 -16.66 -4.16
CA ALA A 395 4.81 -16.08 -5.04
C ALA A 395 6.02 -15.53 -4.26
N ARG A 396 5.78 -14.87 -3.13
CA ARG A 396 6.83 -14.44 -2.19
C ARG A 396 7.66 -15.62 -1.70
N ALA A 397 7.02 -16.70 -1.27
CA ALA A 397 7.71 -17.90 -0.82
C ALA A 397 8.55 -18.55 -1.94
N SER A 398 8.04 -18.57 -3.17
CA SER A 398 8.80 -19.02 -4.34
C SER A 398 10.05 -18.17 -4.59
N ALA A 399 9.91 -16.85 -4.58
CA ALA A 399 11.02 -15.93 -4.79
C ALA A 399 12.08 -16.04 -3.69
N GLU A 400 11.67 -16.04 -2.41
CA GLU A 400 12.58 -16.26 -1.27
C GLU A 400 13.24 -17.64 -1.32
N GLY A 401 12.53 -18.65 -1.85
CA GLY A 401 13.05 -19.99 -2.14
C GLY A 401 14.30 -20.01 -3.01
N MET A 402 14.42 -19.07 -3.95
CA MET A 402 15.56 -18.96 -4.86
C MET A 402 16.80 -18.30 -4.25
N VAL A 403 16.65 -17.61 -3.11
CA VAL A 403 17.70 -16.82 -2.45
C VAL A 403 17.84 -17.14 -0.96
N GLN A 404 17.46 -18.35 -0.55
CA GLN A 404 17.44 -18.77 0.85
C GLN A 404 18.80 -18.63 1.55
N ASP A 405 19.89 -18.90 0.83
CA ASP A 405 21.26 -18.80 1.31
C ASP A 405 21.69 -17.35 1.62
N GLN A 406 21.04 -16.37 0.99
CA GLN A 406 21.31 -14.94 1.16
C GLN A 406 20.51 -14.31 2.30
N GLY A 407 19.44 -14.99 2.76
CA GLY A 407 18.56 -14.50 3.82
C GLY A 407 17.70 -13.29 3.41
N TYR A 408 17.54 -13.04 2.11
CA TYR A 408 16.74 -11.93 1.62
C TYR A 408 15.25 -12.15 1.84
N ARG A 409 14.52 -11.05 2.05
CA ARG A 409 13.08 -11.00 2.27
C ARG A 409 12.38 -10.35 1.09
N SER A 410 11.20 -10.85 0.77
CA SER A 410 10.36 -10.33 -0.30
C SER A 410 9.52 -9.13 0.15
N THR A 411 9.43 -8.12 -0.71
CA THR A 411 8.37 -7.12 -0.65
C THR A 411 7.02 -7.73 -1.02
N PHE A 412 5.92 -7.00 -0.79
CA PHE A 412 4.64 -7.41 -1.34
C PHE A 412 4.70 -7.38 -2.88
N PRO A 413 4.25 -8.43 -3.60
CA PRO A 413 4.32 -8.50 -5.05
C PRO A 413 3.53 -7.40 -5.75
N LEU A 414 4.02 -7.02 -6.92
CA LEU A 414 3.31 -6.19 -7.88
C LEU A 414 2.90 -7.04 -9.07
N LEU A 415 1.61 -7.04 -9.43
CA LEU A 415 1.16 -7.76 -10.61
C LEU A 415 1.40 -6.91 -11.87
N LEU A 416 2.18 -7.47 -12.79
CA LEU A 416 2.53 -6.88 -14.08
C LEU A 416 2.08 -7.79 -15.22
N ASN A 417 1.90 -7.20 -16.39
CA ASN A 417 1.79 -7.93 -17.65
C ASN A 417 3.18 -7.95 -18.30
N ILE A 418 3.76 -9.15 -18.48
CA ILE A 418 5.07 -9.36 -19.11
C ILE A 418 4.88 -10.39 -20.23
N SER A 419 4.98 -9.97 -21.50
CA SER A 419 4.76 -10.82 -22.68
C SER A 419 3.40 -11.52 -22.66
N ASP A 420 2.35 -10.75 -22.39
CA ASP A 420 0.96 -11.21 -22.24
C ASP A 420 0.75 -12.24 -21.10
N GLN A 421 1.74 -12.40 -20.21
CA GLN A 421 1.66 -13.27 -19.05
C GLN A 421 1.50 -12.48 -17.74
N PRO A 422 0.46 -12.78 -16.93
CA PRO A 422 0.36 -12.25 -15.59
C PRO A 422 1.55 -12.69 -14.72
N THR A 423 2.31 -11.73 -14.26
CA THR A 423 3.60 -11.94 -13.60
C THR A 423 3.71 -11.11 -12.33
N TYR A 424 4.04 -11.75 -11.22
CA TYR A 424 4.38 -11.05 -10.00
C TYR A 424 5.83 -10.57 -10.04
N PHE A 425 6.01 -9.26 -10.01
CA PHE A 425 7.30 -8.63 -9.78
C PHE A 425 7.52 -8.42 -8.28
N ILE A 426 8.69 -8.81 -7.78
CA ILE A 426 9.03 -8.80 -6.36
C ILE A 426 10.44 -8.25 -6.19
N ALA A 427 10.60 -7.25 -5.32
CA ALA A 427 11.91 -6.83 -4.86
C ALA A 427 12.33 -7.70 -3.66
N LEU A 428 13.60 -8.09 -3.64
CA LEU A 428 14.22 -8.88 -2.58
C LEU A 428 15.23 -8.00 -1.84
N LYS A 429 15.01 -7.81 -0.54
CA LYS A 429 15.79 -6.90 0.30
C LYS A 429 16.51 -7.63 1.44
N ASP A 430 17.62 -7.05 1.90
CA ASP A 430 18.34 -7.52 3.07
C ASP A 430 17.67 -7.08 4.39
N ASP A 431 18.19 -7.53 5.53
CA ASP A 431 17.69 -7.15 6.86
C ASP A 431 17.76 -5.63 7.14
N ARG A 432 18.60 -4.90 6.38
CA ARG A 432 18.70 -3.43 6.45
C ARG A 432 17.70 -2.72 5.55
N GLN A 433 16.76 -3.44 4.93
CA GLN A 433 15.75 -2.92 4.02
C GLN A 433 16.34 -2.36 2.70
N LEU A 434 17.52 -2.80 2.29
CA LEU A 434 18.10 -2.44 1.00
C LEU A 434 17.77 -3.50 -0.04
N VAL A 435 17.17 -3.09 -1.14
CA VAL A 435 16.91 -3.96 -2.30
C VAL A 435 18.23 -4.47 -2.88
N LYS A 436 18.31 -5.78 -3.11
CA LYS A 436 19.50 -6.48 -3.60
C LYS A 436 19.25 -7.23 -4.90
N LYS A 437 18.06 -7.80 -5.05
CA LYS A 437 17.67 -8.62 -6.21
C LYS A 437 16.21 -8.38 -6.55
N TYR A 438 15.83 -8.85 -7.72
CA TYR A 438 14.47 -8.85 -8.22
C TYR A 438 14.08 -10.27 -8.60
N ALA A 439 12.78 -10.55 -8.48
CA ALA A 439 12.17 -11.79 -8.90
C ALA A 439 10.93 -11.52 -9.74
N MET A 440 10.74 -12.33 -10.79
CA MET A 440 9.52 -12.39 -11.57
C MET A 440 8.96 -13.80 -11.46
N VAL A 441 7.74 -13.92 -10.92
CA VAL A 441 7.07 -15.21 -10.68
C VAL A 441 5.83 -15.27 -11.55
N ASN A 442 5.71 -16.28 -12.40
CA ASN A 442 4.50 -16.46 -13.20
C ASN A 442 3.31 -16.80 -12.30
N VAL A 443 2.18 -16.11 -12.49
CA VAL A 443 0.99 -16.30 -11.64
C VAL A 443 0.39 -17.70 -11.84
N GLY A 444 0.30 -18.16 -13.09
CA GLY A 444 -0.24 -19.49 -13.42
C GLY A 444 0.70 -20.64 -13.08
N GLN A 445 2.01 -20.40 -13.11
CA GLN A 445 3.07 -21.38 -12.85
C GLN A 445 4.10 -20.82 -11.85
N PHE A 446 3.74 -20.79 -10.57
CA PHE A 446 4.55 -20.15 -9.52
C PHE A 446 5.92 -20.80 -9.21
N ASN A 447 6.20 -21.94 -9.82
CA ASN A 447 7.53 -22.57 -9.83
C ASN A 447 8.44 -21.99 -10.92
N LEU A 448 7.91 -21.24 -11.88
CA LEU A 448 8.66 -20.48 -12.87
C LEU A 448 9.01 -19.11 -12.27
N VAL A 449 10.26 -19.01 -11.81
CA VAL A 449 10.79 -17.83 -11.13
C VAL A 449 12.06 -17.38 -11.84
N GLY A 450 12.01 -16.20 -12.45
CA GLY A 450 13.21 -15.50 -12.93
C GLY A 450 13.83 -14.68 -11.82
N ILE A 451 15.16 -14.63 -11.75
CA ILE A 451 15.90 -13.85 -10.74
C ILE A 451 16.98 -13.00 -11.42
N GLY A 452 17.17 -11.77 -10.95
CA GLY A 452 18.26 -10.91 -11.41
C GLY A 452 18.72 -9.89 -10.38
N ASP A 453 19.95 -9.40 -10.54
CA ASP A 453 20.49 -8.30 -9.74
C ASP A 453 19.94 -6.92 -10.19
N THR A 454 19.47 -6.85 -11.44
CA THR A 454 18.77 -5.70 -12.01
C THR A 454 17.41 -6.14 -12.56
N VAL A 455 16.49 -5.20 -12.72
CA VAL A 455 15.16 -5.47 -13.29
C VAL A 455 15.29 -6.08 -14.69
N ALA A 456 16.16 -5.52 -15.55
CA ALA A 456 16.40 -6.03 -16.89
C ALA A 456 17.01 -7.45 -16.90
N ALA A 457 17.95 -7.75 -16.00
CA ALA A 457 18.52 -9.10 -15.91
C ALA A 457 17.47 -10.12 -15.41
N CYS A 458 16.61 -9.71 -14.47
CA CYS A 458 15.52 -10.54 -13.97
C CYS A 458 14.50 -10.85 -15.05
N GLU A 459 14.14 -9.86 -15.87
CA GLU A 459 13.24 -10.03 -17.01
C GLU A 459 13.84 -10.97 -18.06
N GLN A 460 15.10 -10.75 -18.45
CA GLN A 460 15.77 -11.62 -19.43
C GLN A 460 15.79 -13.08 -18.97
N ASP A 461 16.07 -13.31 -17.68
CA ASP A 461 16.02 -14.65 -17.09
C ASP A 461 14.59 -15.23 -17.12
N TYR A 462 13.59 -14.41 -16.79
CA TYR A 462 12.18 -14.79 -16.82
C TYR A 462 11.67 -15.13 -18.23
N LEU A 463 11.95 -14.29 -19.23
CA LEU A 463 11.56 -14.50 -20.63
C LEU A 463 12.21 -15.76 -21.21
N ARG A 464 13.48 -16.03 -20.86
CA ARG A 464 14.16 -17.28 -21.22
C ARG A 464 13.40 -18.48 -20.65
N LEU A 465 13.02 -18.44 -19.38
CA LEU A 465 12.25 -19.51 -18.73
C LEU A 465 10.84 -19.69 -19.35
N LEU A 466 10.17 -18.60 -19.72
CA LEU A 466 8.89 -18.65 -20.44
C LEU A 466 9.04 -19.34 -21.80
N GLY A 467 10.10 -19.02 -22.55
CA GLY A 467 10.42 -19.64 -23.82
C GLY A 467 10.76 -21.13 -23.69
N GLU A 468 11.57 -21.52 -22.71
CA GLU A 468 11.89 -22.93 -22.41
C GLU A 468 10.66 -23.77 -22.07
N LYS A 469 9.62 -23.15 -21.50
CA LYS A 469 8.36 -23.79 -21.16
C LYS A 469 7.29 -23.67 -22.26
N GLY A 470 7.57 -22.96 -23.35
CA GLY A 470 6.64 -22.70 -24.44
C GLY A 470 5.39 -21.92 -24.01
N ILE A 471 5.50 -21.08 -22.97
CA ILE A 471 4.37 -20.31 -22.41
C ILE A 471 4.21 -18.99 -23.15
N ALA A 472 5.32 -18.29 -23.39
CA ALA A 472 5.34 -17.16 -24.32
C ALA A 472 5.70 -17.70 -25.71
N ALA A 473 4.97 -17.26 -26.74
CA ALA A 473 5.50 -17.35 -28.09
C ALA A 473 6.82 -16.57 -28.10
N PRO A 474 7.88 -17.08 -28.74
CA PRO A 474 8.99 -16.20 -29.08
C PRO A 474 8.35 -15.01 -29.79
N GLU A 475 8.66 -13.78 -29.36
CA GLU A 475 8.35 -12.61 -30.19
C GLU A 475 8.70 -13.02 -31.62
N GLU A 476 7.74 -12.93 -32.56
CA GLU A 476 8.11 -12.90 -33.97
C GLU A 476 8.86 -11.59 -34.16
N ARG A 477 10.12 -11.61 -33.74
CA ARG A 477 11.06 -10.57 -34.05
C ARG A 477 11.12 -10.60 -35.56
N ILE A 478 10.82 -9.47 -36.20
CA ILE A 478 11.07 -9.36 -37.63
C ILE A 478 12.58 -9.42 -37.76
N GLU A 479 13.09 -10.57 -38.21
CA GLU A 479 14.51 -10.79 -38.44
C GLU A 479 14.74 -10.89 -39.94
N THR A 480 15.76 -10.19 -40.41
CA THR A 480 16.31 -10.35 -41.75
C THR A 480 17.59 -11.16 -41.66
N GLN A 481 17.80 -12.05 -42.62
CA GLN A 481 18.98 -12.90 -42.65
C GLN A 481 19.98 -12.38 -43.68
N VAL A 482 21.26 -12.37 -43.30
CA VAL A 482 22.37 -12.10 -44.20
C VAL A 482 23.38 -13.25 -44.14
N SER A 483 23.93 -13.63 -45.27
CA SER A 483 25.01 -14.60 -45.36
C SER A 483 26.18 -14.01 -46.12
N GLY A 484 27.38 -14.18 -45.59
CA GLY A 484 28.58 -13.64 -46.23
C GLY A 484 29.87 -14.02 -45.52
N THR A 485 30.98 -13.70 -46.16
CA THR A 485 32.32 -13.92 -45.60
C THR A 485 32.67 -12.78 -44.66
N VAL A 486 33.17 -13.10 -43.47
CA VAL A 486 33.58 -12.10 -42.47
C VAL A 486 34.79 -11.32 -42.99
N ALA A 487 34.63 -10.02 -43.19
CA ALA A 487 35.71 -9.11 -43.58
C ALA A 487 36.44 -8.52 -42.37
N GLU A 488 35.68 -8.17 -41.32
CA GLU A 488 36.22 -7.46 -40.16
C GLU A 488 35.46 -7.85 -38.89
N ILE A 489 36.20 -8.04 -37.80
CA ILE A 489 35.66 -8.31 -36.47
C ILE A 489 36.24 -7.26 -35.51
N ARG A 490 35.36 -6.59 -34.77
CA ARG A 490 35.73 -5.74 -33.63
C ARG A 490 35.05 -6.26 -32.38
N SER A 491 35.56 -5.90 -31.21
CA SER A 491 34.89 -6.21 -29.95
C SER A 491 34.92 -5.03 -29.00
N ALA A 492 33.89 -4.94 -28.16
CA ALA A 492 33.81 -4.00 -27.05
C ALA A 492 33.12 -4.67 -25.86
N VAL A 493 33.47 -4.24 -24.65
CA VAL A 493 32.73 -4.63 -23.45
C VAL A 493 31.70 -3.55 -23.17
N LEU A 494 30.42 -3.91 -23.21
CA LEU A 494 29.28 -3.05 -22.92
C LEU A 494 28.54 -3.66 -21.73
N ASP A 495 28.42 -2.91 -20.64
CA ASP A 495 27.72 -3.32 -19.41
C ASP A 495 28.16 -4.71 -18.87
N GLY A 496 29.47 -4.97 -18.92
CA GLY A 496 30.06 -6.23 -18.44
C GLY A 496 29.92 -7.41 -19.41
N THR A 497 29.26 -7.23 -20.55
CA THR A 497 29.12 -8.24 -21.61
C THR A 497 29.98 -7.89 -22.81
N THR A 498 30.73 -8.87 -23.32
CA THR A 498 31.51 -8.69 -24.55
C THR A 498 30.59 -8.79 -25.77
N TYR A 499 30.62 -7.76 -26.62
CA TYR A 499 29.96 -7.74 -27.93
C TYR A 499 31.00 -7.86 -29.03
N TYR A 500 30.65 -8.63 -30.06
CA TYR A 500 31.39 -8.74 -31.32
C TYR A 500 30.64 -7.99 -32.41
N PHE A 501 31.34 -7.09 -33.09
CA PHE A 501 30.83 -6.35 -34.24
C PHE A 501 31.44 -6.95 -35.50
N ILE A 502 30.61 -7.58 -36.32
CA ILE A 502 31.03 -8.31 -37.52
C ILE A 502 30.62 -7.51 -38.75
N ARG A 503 31.54 -7.31 -39.69
CA ARG A 503 31.23 -6.77 -41.02
C ARG A 503 31.52 -7.81 -42.09
N LEU A 504 30.60 -7.98 -43.02
CA LEU A 504 30.72 -8.91 -44.13
C LEU A 504 31.40 -8.25 -45.35
N GLU A 505 32.01 -9.06 -46.21
CA GLU A 505 32.61 -8.58 -47.45
C GLU A 505 31.57 -7.90 -48.36
N GLY A 506 31.90 -6.71 -48.85
CA GLY A 506 31.00 -5.93 -49.71
C GLY A 506 29.95 -5.11 -48.95
N GLU A 507 29.94 -5.19 -47.62
CA GLU A 507 29.03 -4.43 -46.77
C GLU A 507 29.76 -3.38 -45.92
N GLU A 508 29.04 -2.29 -45.64
CA GLU A 508 29.51 -1.17 -44.80
C GLU A 508 28.92 -1.22 -43.37
N VAL A 509 27.94 -2.09 -43.14
CA VAL A 509 27.22 -2.23 -41.87
C VAL A 509 27.92 -3.25 -40.98
N PHE A 510 27.95 -2.98 -39.67
CA PHE A 510 28.39 -3.94 -38.66
C PHE A 510 27.20 -4.60 -37.97
N TYR A 511 27.27 -5.90 -37.75
CA TYR A 511 26.30 -6.67 -36.97
C TYR A 511 26.84 -6.88 -35.55
N SER A 512 26.12 -6.34 -34.55
CA SER A 512 26.47 -6.45 -33.14
C SER A 512 25.89 -7.72 -32.53
N LEU A 513 26.74 -8.62 -32.05
CA LEU A 513 26.37 -9.91 -31.46
C LEU A 513 26.93 -10.03 -30.03
N SER A 514 26.06 -10.35 -29.08
CA SER A 514 26.49 -10.67 -27.70
C SER A 514 27.22 -12.01 -27.66
N ALA A 515 28.38 -12.06 -27.01
CA ALA A 515 29.12 -13.31 -26.79
C ALA A 515 28.37 -14.30 -25.90
N VAL A 516 27.43 -13.83 -25.09
CA VAL A 516 26.59 -14.67 -24.22
C VAL A 516 25.55 -15.44 -25.05
N GLN A 517 24.92 -14.75 -26.00
CA GLN A 517 23.90 -15.34 -26.88
C GLN A 517 24.54 -16.14 -28.03
N ASN A 518 25.68 -15.69 -28.52
CA ASN A 518 26.39 -16.25 -29.67
C ASN A 518 27.83 -16.62 -29.28
N PRO A 519 28.05 -17.66 -28.46
CA PRO A 519 29.39 -18.02 -28.00
C PRO A 519 30.33 -18.41 -29.14
N VAL A 520 29.77 -18.86 -30.28
CA VAL A 520 30.53 -19.18 -31.50
C VAL A 520 31.20 -17.94 -32.09
N ALA A 521 30.71 -16.73 -31.80
CA ALA A 521 31.33 -15.48 -32.26
C ALA A 521 32.78 -15.31 -31.76
N VAL A 522 33.12 -15.90 -30.60
CA VAL A 522 34.48 -15.91 -30.05
C VAL A 522 35.45 -16.69 -30.94
N LEU A 523 34.94 -17.65 -31.72
CA LEU A 523 35.73 -18.57 -32.55
C LEU A 523 35.81 -18.13 -34.02
N LEU A 524 35.28 -16.95 -34.35
CA LEU A 524 35.28 -16.40 -35.69
C LEU A 524 36.62 -15.78 -36.05
N ASN A 525 37.00 -15.95 -37.32
CA ASN A 525 38.09 -15.23 -37.94
C ASN A 525 37.62 -14.53 -39.23
N ALA A 526 38.36 -13.51 -39.65
CA ALA A 526 38.17 -12.95 -41.00
C ALA A 526 38.40 -14.07 -42.04
N GLY A 527 37.47 -14.18 -43.00
CA GLY A 527 37.42 -15.26 -43.98
C GLY A 527 36.45 -16.39 -43.65
N ASP A 528 35.90 -16.47 -42.44
CA ASP A 528 34.86 -17.46 -42.10
C ASP A 528 33.54 -17.09 -42.80
N LEU A 529 32.83 -18.10 -43.31
CA LEU A 529 31.51 -17.92 -43.93
C LEU A 529 30.44 -18.06 -42.86
N VAL A 530 29.61 -17.03 -42.73
CA VAL A 530 28.62 -16.94 -41.65
C VAL A 530 27.25 -16.56 -42.18
N THR A 531 26.22 -16.95 -41.42
CA THR A 531 24.85 -16.49 -41.57
C THR A 531 24.45 -15.81 -40.27
N ILE A 532 23.96 -14.57 -40.36
CA ILE A 532 23.56 -13.74 -39.23
C ILE A 532 22.08 -13.37 -39.40
N ASP A 533 21.27 -13.69 -38.40
CA ASP A 533 19.92 -13.15 -38.29
C ASP A 533 20.00 -11.82 -37.55
N HIS A 534 19.40 -10.75 -38.09
CA HIS A 534 19.57 -9.39 -37.58
C HIS A 534 18.32 -8.53 -37.70
N ALA A 535 18.30 -7.41 -36.98
CA ALA A 535 17.24 -6.41 -37.04
C ALA A 535 17.12 -5.81 -38.46
N PRO A 536 15.91 -5.63 -39.00
CA PRO A 536 15.71 -4.97 -40.29
C PRO A 536 16.19 -3.52 -40.21
N GLN A 537 16.76 -3.04 -41.31
CA GLN A 537 17.11 -1.64 -41.45
C GLN A 537 15.83 -0.83 -41.76
N ALA A 538 15.47 0.11 -40.90
CA ALA A 538 14.28 0.95 -41.09
C ALA A 538 14.40 1.80 -42.36
N GLU A 539 13.31 1.90 -43.15
CA GLU A 539 13.28 2.71 -44.37
C GLU A 539 13.61 4.18 -44.07
N GLY A 540 14.75 4.66 -44.58
CA GLY A 540 15.20 6.05 -44.42
C GLY A 540 16.32 6.26 -43.39
N GLU A 541 16.71 5.23 -42.63
CA GLU A 541 17.85 5.28 -41.71
C GLU A 541 19.07 4.57 -42.28
N SER A 542 20.24 5.21 -42.17
CA SER A 542 21.54 4.61 -42.49
C SER A 542 22.29 4.37 -41.19
N SER A 543 21.90 3.33 -40.45
CA SER A 543 22.68 2.90 -39.29
C SER A 543 23.94 2.19 -39.75
N SER A 544 25.09 2.56 -39.20
CA SER A 544 26.36 1.84 -39.41
C SER A 544 26.42 0.53 -38.62
N ILE A 545 25.51 0.30 -37.67
CA ILE A 545 25.47 -0.89 -36.80
C ILE A 545 24.03 -1.41 -36.71
N LEU A 546 23.82 -2.69 -37.00
CA LEU A 546 22.58 -3.40 -36.79
C LEU A 546 22.74 -4.42 -35.66
N ASN A 547 21.66 -4.67 -34.91
CA ASN A 547 21.65 -5.70 -33.87
C ASN A 547 21.54 -7.08 -34.52
N GLY A 548 22.53 -7.94 -34.29
CA GLY A 548 22.50 -9.35 -34.66
C GLY A 548 21.94 -10.19 -33.51
N TYR A 549 21.16 -11.21 -33.86
CA TYR A 549 20.45 -12.08 -32.93
C TYR A 549 21.09 -13.46 -32.88
N THR A 550 21.28 -14.10 -34.04
CA THR A 550 21.90 -15.41 -34.15
C THR A 550 23.10 -15.36 -35.10
N LEU A 551 24.06 -16.25 -34.88
CA LEU A 551 25.22 -16.44 -35.73
C LEU A 551 25.43 -17.94 -36.00
N THR A 552 25.37 -18.32 -37.26
CA THR A 552 25.73 -19.65 -37.74
C THR A 552 27.02 -19.56 -38.55
N VAL A 553 27.97 -20.47 -38.33
CA VAL A 553 29.24 -20.52 -39.07
C VAL A 553 29.25 -21.78 -39.93
N GLU A 554 29.40 -21.64 -41.24
CA GLU A 554 29.47 -22.81 -42.12
C GLU A 554 30.71 -23.67 -41.79
N GLY A 555 30.49 -24.97 -41.58
CA GLY A 555 31.55 -25.94 -41.29
C GLY A 555 31.92 -26.10 -39.81
N LYS A 556 31.32 -25.33 -38.89
CA LYS A 556 31.40 -25.55 -37.43
C LYS A 556 29.97 -25.71 -36.91
N ALA A 557 29.61 -26.90 -36.43
CA ALA A 557 28.28 -27.13 -35.85
C ALA A 557 28.03 -26.15 -34.69
N ALA A 558 26.90 -25.45 -34.71
CA ALA A 558 26.37 -24.80 -33.52
C ALA A 558 26.16 -25.88 -32.44
N PRO A 559 26.48 -25.63 -31.15
CA PRO A 559 26.06 -26.53 -30.10
C PRO A 559 24.53 -26.63 -30.15
N GLU A 560 24.00 -27.84 -30.33
CA GLU A 560 22.55 -28.06 -30.25
C GLU A 560 22.03 -27.54 -28.90
N PRO A 561 20.86 -26.89 -28.86
CA PRO A 561 20.19 -26.64 -27.60
C PRO A 561 20.01 -28.00 -26.92
N SER A 562 20.48 -28.11 -25.67
CA SER A 562 20.47 -29.35 -24.89
C SER A 562 19.06 -29.95 -24.86
N SER A 563 18.84 -30.98 -25.67
CA SER A 563 17.62 -31.76 -25.68
C SER A 563 17.55 -32.55 -24.36
N VAL A 564 16.56 -32.24 -23.54
CA VAL A 564 16.15 -33.11 -22.43
C VAL A 564 15.77 -34.47 -23.05
N PRO A 565 16.27 -35.62 -22.55
CA PRO A 565 15.89 -36.91 -23.11
C PRO A 565 14.38 -37.12 -22.95
N GLU A 566 13.69 -37.44 -24.04
CA GLU A 566 12.35 -38.01 -23.99
C GLU A 566 12.33 -39.19 -23.02
N ALA A 567 11.40 -39.15 -22.07
CA ALA A 567 11.14 -40.26 -21.18
C ALA A 567 10.67 -41.46 -22.01
N GLY A 568 11.58 -42.42 -22.20
CA GLY A 568 11.29 -43.68 -22.84
C GLY A 568 10.11 -44.37 -22.14
N SER A 569 9.12 -44.77 -22.94
CA SER A 569 8.06 -45.68 -22.53
C SER A 569 8.66 -47.07 -22.24
N GLY A 570 9.28 -47.22 -21.08
CA GLY A 570 9.70 -48.49 -20.52
C GLY A 570 8.64 -48.95 -19.52
N THR A 571 7.81 -49.91 -19.92
CA THR A 571 7.03 -50.71 -18.98
C THR A 571 8.00 -51.56 -18.16
N GLU A 572 8.35 -51.11 -16.96
CA GLU A 572 9.02 -51.95 -15.96
C GLU A 572 8.06 -52.26 -14.80
N ASP A 573 7.94 -53.55 -14.60
CA ASP A 573 7.08 -54.31 -13.71
C ASP A 573 7.59 -54.18 -12.26
N TRP A 574 6.90 -53.41 -11.42
CA TRP A 574 7.23 -53.29 -10.00
C TRP A 574 6.57 -54.44 -9.22
N THR A 575 7.31 -55.53 -9.06
CA THR A 575 7.02 -56.55 -8.06
C THR A 575 7.53 -56.12 -6.68
N GLU A 576 6.64 -56.30 -5.70
CA GLU A 576 6.72 -56.15 -4.25
C GLU A 576 8.08 -56.34 -3.56
N VAL A 577 8.45 -55.42 -2.66
CA VAL A 577 9.06 -55.75 -1.34
C VAL A 577 8.88 -54.57 -0.34
N PRO A 578 9.01 -54.74 0.99
CA PRO A 578 7.94 -54.40 1.94
C PRO A 578 8.32 -53.26 2.90
N ILE A 579 7.28 -52.70 3.52
CA ILE A 579 7.36 -51.70 4.59
C ILE A 579 7.97 -52.33 5.85
N LEU A 580 9.02 -51.71 6.39
CA LEU A 580 9.46 -51.91 7.78
C LEU A 580 9.35 -50.59 8.55
N SER A 581 8.43 -50.63 9.52
CA SER A 581 8.34 -49.92 10.82
C SER A 581 8.94 -48.52 10.96
#